data_AF-A0A6B3HAE9-F1
#
_entry.id   AF-A0A6B3HAE9-F1
#
_cell.length_a   1.000
_cell.length_b   1.000
_cell.length_c   1.000
_cell.angle_alpha   90.00
_cell.angle_beta   90.00
_cell.angle_gamma   90.00
#
_symmetry.space_group_name_H-M   'P 1'
#
loop_
_entity.id
_entity.type
_entity.pdbx_description
1 polymer ?
#
loop_
_entity_poly.entity_id
_entity_poly.type
_entity_poly.pdbx_seq_one_letter_code
_entity_poly.pdbx_strand_id
1 'polypeptide(L)'
;MRRKITALLLGLGVAGVSLLATSGSAQSHGYTDSPVSRQQLCGNGTVRNCGQIQWEPPSVEGPKGFPAGGPRDGLICAGGNQRFAELDDPRGGAWPASAVQAGQSHTFRWRITARHATTDFRYYVTKDGYNPAKPLTRADLEPQPFLTVPFG
;
A
#
# COMPACT_ATOMS: atom_id res chain seq x y z
N MET A 1 42.82 -36.96 53.99
CA MET A 1 42.04 -35.90 54.68
C MET A 1 41.02 -35.33 53.72
N ARG A 2 39.72 -35.57 53.97
CA ARG A 2 38.60 -35.01 53.17
C ARG A 2 38.33 -33.58 53.66
N ARG A 3 38.32 -32.60 52.76
CA ARG A 3 37.70 -31.28 53.01
C ARG A 3 36.59 -31.08 51.97
N LYS A 4 35.36 -31.03 52.47
CA LYS A 4 34.20 -30.48 51.75
C LYS A 4 34.13 -28.98 52.02
N ILE A 5 33.38 -28.27 51.17
CA ILE A 5 32.81 -26.89 51.24
C ILE A 5 33.34 -26.04 50.08
N THR A 6 32.60 -25.23 49.29
CA THR A 6 31.17 -25.03 48.95
C THR A 6 31.17 -24.02 47.77
N ALA A 7 30.23 -24.20 46.83
CA ALA A 7 29.67 -23.31 45.79
C ALA A 7 30.38 -22.01 45.31
N LEU A 8 30.39 -21.83 43.98
CA LEU A 8 30.06 -20.55 43.34
C LEU A 8 29.45 -20.81 41.95
N LEU A 9 28.15 -20.53 41.84
CA LEU A 9 27.41 -20.33 40.58
C LEU A 9 27.76 -18.93 40.08
N LEU A 10 28.17 -18.75 38.81
CA LEU A 10 28.00 -17.51 38.02
C LEU A 10 28.59 -17.66 36.61
N GLY A 11 27.80 -17.29 35.60
CA GLY A 11 28.22 -17.17 34.20
C GLY A 11 27.16 -17.73 33.24
N LEU A 12 25.98 -17.10 33.15
CA LEU A 12 25.55 -16.32 31.97
C LEU A 12 25.83 -17.09 30.67
N GLY A 13 24.84 -17.63 29.97
CA GLY A 13 23.58 -16.99 29.61
C GLY A 13 23.43 -17.25 28.12
N VAL A 14 22.31 -17.85 27.74
CA VAL A 14 21.89 -18.19 26.37
C VAL A 14 22.47 -17.22 25.35
N ALA A 15 23.33 -17.71 24.44
CA ALA A 15 23.69 -16.99 23.22
C ALA A 15 22.42 -16.89 22.38
N GLY A 16 21.59 -15.91 22.71
CA GLY A 16 20.39 -15.55 21.97
C GLY A 16 20.83 -15.08 20.60
N VAL A 17 20.68 -15.94 19.60
CA VAL A 17 20.63 -15.53 18.20
C VAL A 17 19.35 -14.73 18.03
N SER A 18 19.39 -13.47 18.44
CA SER A 18 18.37 -12.48 18.08
C SER A 18 18.75 -11.92 16.71
N LEU A 19 18.59 -12.75 15.68
CA LEU A 19 18.36 -12.23 14.34
C LEU A 19 16.99 -11.54 14.37
N LEU A 20 16.98 -10.28 14.82
CA LEU A 20 15.93 -9.36 14.46
C LEU A 20 16.04 -9.19 12.94
N ALA A 21 15.42 -10.12 12.22
CA ALA A 21 14.96 -9.85 10.87
C ALA A 21 13.90 -8.76 11.02
N THR A 22 14.34 -7.51 11.14
CA THR A 22 13.56 -6.40 10.64
C THR A 22 13.46 -6.68 9.15
N SER A 23 12.41 -7.40 8.74
CA SER A 23 11.87 -7.23 7.42
C SER A 23 11.55 -5.76 7.33
N GLY A 24 12.52 -4.97 6.85
CA GLY A 24 12.32 -3.56 6.57
C GLY A 24 11.04 -3.50 5.77
N SER A 25 10.06 -2.77 6.29
CA SER A 25 8.91 -2.33 5.52
C SER A 25 9.44 -1.97 4.14
N ALA A 26 9.00 -2.71 3.13
CA ALA A 26 9.42 -2.46 1.76
C ALA A 26 8.67 -1.22 1.32
N GLN A 27 9.21 -0.09 1.75
CA GLN A 27 8.62 1.24 1.68
C GLN A 27 8.68 1.78 0.27
N SER A 28 8.00 1.14 -0.68
CA SER A 28 7.82 1.70 -2.02
C SER A 28 7.08 3.02 -1.92
N HIS A 29 7.85 4.09 -1.78
CA HIS A 29 7.33 5.42 -1.72
C HIS A 29 7.14 5.91 -3.15
N GLY A 30 5.88 6.04 -3.54
CA GLY A 30 5.52 6.53 -4.84
C GLY A 30 4.02 6.66 -5.02
N TYR A 31 3.64 7.28 -6.12
CA TYR A 31 2.25 7.47 -6.50
C TYR A 31 2.14 7.56 -8.03
N THR A 32 0.96 7.29 -8.57
CA THR A 32 0.71 7.56 -10.00
C THR A 32 0.29 9.00 -10.23
N ASP A 33 0.87 9.62 -11.26
CA ASP A 33 0.51 10.95 -11.75
C ASP A 33 -0.02 10.96 -13.19
N SER A 34 -0.08 9.79 -13.84
CA SER A 34 -0.78 9.54 -15.10
C SER A 34 -1.35 8.11 -15.11
N PRO A 35 -2.69 7.93 -15.03
CA PRO A 35 -3.64 8.92 -14.55
C PRO A 35 -3.32 9.33 -13.10
N VAL A 36 -3.76 10.52 -12.70
CA VAL A 36 -3.47 11.05 -11.36
C VAL A 36 -4.22 10.25 -10.29
N SER A 37 -3.49 9.79 -9.27
CA SER A 37 -4.05 9.07 -8.13
C SER A 37 -4.75 9.99 -7.12
N ARG A 38 -5.63 9.43 -6.28
CA ARG A 38 -6.35 10.18 -5.21
C ARG A 38 -5.38 10.84 -4.23
N GLN A 39 -4.36 10.11 -3.78
CA GLN A 39 -3.33 10.63 -2.89
C GLN A 39 -2.55 11.79 -3.54
N GLN A 40 -2.30 11.75 -4.85
CA GLN A 40 -1.64 12.85 -5.54
C GLN A 40 -2.56 14.06 -5.74
N LEU A 41 -3.86 13.85 -5.96
CA LEU A 41 -4.85 14.93 -5.96
C LEU A 41 -4.96 15.62 -4.59
N CYS A 42 -4.77 14.88 -3.50
CA CYS A 42 -4.65 15.46 -2.17
C CYS A 42 -3.33 16.22 -2.01
N GLY A 43 -2.22 15.61 -2.42
CA GLY A 43 -0.87 16.17 -2.30
C GLY A 43 -0.63 17.46 -3.06
N ASN A 44 -1.26 17.62 -4.22
CA ASN A 44 -1.16 18.84 -5.02
C ASN A 44 -2.23 19.89 -4.68
N GLY A 45 -3.12 19.60 -3.72
CA GLY A 45 -4.16 20.50 -3.27
C GLY A 45 -5.38 20.62 -4.20
N THR A 46 -5.53 19.75 -5.21
CA THR A 46 -6.75 19.68 -6.03
C THR A 46 -7.95 19.20 -5.20
N VAL A 47 -7.74 18.20 -4.35
CA VAL A 47 -8.74 17.74 -3.37
C VAL A 47 -8.30 18.18 -1.98
N ARG A 48 -9.25 18.73 -1.23
CA ARG A 48 -9.03 19.24 0.13
C ARG A 48 -9.62 18.30 1.18
N ASN A 49 -9.28 18.56 2.44
CA ASN A 49 -9.72 17.77 3.59
C ASN A 49 -9.31 16.30 3.46
N CYS A 50 -8.04 16.04 3.13
CA CYS A 50 -7.52 14.68 2.97
C CYS A 50 -6.75 14.17 4.20
N GLY A 51 -6.80 14.87 5.34
CA GLY A 51 -6.05 14.46 6.52
C GLY A 51 -4.55 14.43 6.29
N GLN A 52 -3.87 13.38 6.74
CA GLN A 52 -2.40 13.32 6.70
C GLN A 52 -1.84 13.04 5.31
N ILE A 53 -2.59 12.35 4.43
CA ILE A 53 -2.05 11.93 3.13
C ILE A 53 -1.67 13.10 2.21
N GLN A 54 -2.24 14.28 2.42
CA GLN A 54 -1.88 15.48 1.65
C GLN A 54 -0.40 15.87 1.84
N TRP A 55 0.24 15.48 2.93
CA TRP A 55 1.64 15.79 3.22
C TRP A 55 2.60 14.70 2.78
N GLU A 56 2.10 13.49 2.59
CA GLU A 56 2.90 12.32 2.22
C GLU A 56 2.21 11.43 1.17
N PRO A 57 1.85 11.97 -0.03
CA PRO A 57 1.26 11.17 -1.10
C PRO A 57 1.98 9.86 -1.44
N PRO A 58 3.33 9.77 -1.40
CA PRO A 58 3.99 8.52 -1.75
C PRO A 58 3.84 7.41 -0.70
N SER A 59 3.25 7.65 0.47
CA SER A 59 3.28 6.73 1.61
C SER A 59 2.10 5.75 1.70
N VAL A 60 1.25 5.62 0.66
CA VAL A 60 0.13 4.66 0.67
C VAL A 60 0.65 3.22 0.52
N GLU A 61 1.16 2.67 1.61
CA GLU A 61 1.71 1.32 1.72
C GLU A 61 0.75 0.41 2.49
N GLY A 62 0.63 -0.83 2.03
CA GLY A 62 -0.22 -1.85 2.64
C GLY A 62 0.30 -3.27 2.38
N PRO A 63 -0.31 -4.29 2.97
CA PRO A 63 0.09 -5.68 2.74
C PRO A 63 -0.01 -6.05 1.25
N LYS A 64 0.95 -6.82 0.75
CA LYS A 64 0.91 -7.36 -0.63
C LYS A 64 -0.07 -8.52 -0.77
N GLY A 65 -0.24 -9.00 -2.01
CA GLY A 65 -1.02 -10.22 -2.30
C GLY A 65 -2.48 -9.98 -2.72
N PHE A 66 -2.88 -8.73 -2.97
CA PHE A 66 -4.19 -8.41 -3.53
C PHE A 66 -4.44 -9.20 -4.84
N PRO A 67 -5.65 -9.76 -5.07
CA PRO A 67 -6.84 -9.67 -4.23
C PRO A 67 -6.97 -10.75 -3.13
N ALA A 68 -6.22 -11.86 -3.19
CA ALA A 68 -6.34 -12.95 -2.22
C ALA A 68 -5.88 -12.57 -0.79
N GLY A 69 -4.89 -11.67 -0.71
CA GLY A 69 -4.47 -10.97 0.50
C GLY A 69 -4.66 -9.46 0.36
N GLY A 70 -3.76 -8.67 0.93
CA GLY A 70 -3.80 -7.21 0.86
C GLY A 70 -4.85 -6.54 1.76
N PRO A 71 -5.10 -5.23 1.56
CA PRO A 71 -6.08 -4.48 2.35
C PRO A 71 -7.48 -5.06 2.28
N ARG A 72 -8.24 -5.02 3.37
CA ARG A 72 -9.64 -5.47 3.39
C ARG A 72 -10.55 -4.59 2.54
N ASP A 73 -11.71 -5.12 2.17
CA ASP A 73 -12.75 -4.38 1.46
C ASP A 73 -13.15 -3.10 2.22
N GLY A 74 -13.40 -2.03 1.45
CA GLY A 74 -13.65 -0.70 1.98
C GLY A 74 -12.41 0.04 2.46
N LEU A 75 -11.23 -0.60 2.51
CA LEU A 75 -9.94 0.03 2.89
C LEU A 75 -8.87 -0.06 1.78
N ILE A 76 -9.29 -0.30 0.54
CA ILE A 76 -8.38 -0.61 -0.57
C ILE A 76 -7.57 0.64 -0.98
N CYS A 77 -8.21 1.81 -1.04
CA CYS A 77 -7.59 3.03 -1.55
C CYS A 77 -6.55 3.61 -0.57
N ALA A 78 -6.74 3.42 0.73
CA ALA A 78 -5.77 3.81 1.76
C ALA A 78 -4.68 2.75 2.03
N GLY A 79 -4.65 1.64 1.29
CA GLY A 79 -3.70 0.54 1.57
C GLY A 79 -3.96 -0.14 2.93
N GLY A 80 -5.15 0.01 3.50
CA GLY A 80 -5.45 -0.45 4.86
C GLY A 80 -4.93 0.46 5.97
N ASN A 81 -4.30 1.59 5.63
CA ASN A 81 -3.75 2.53 6.60
C ASN A 81 -4.80 3.55 7.06
N GLN A 82 -5.25 3.41 8.31
CA GLN A 82 -6.28 4.28 8.88
C GLN A 82 -5.89 5.76 8.98
N ARG A 83 -4.59 6.10 8.95
CA ARG A 83 -4.13 7.50 8.91
C ARG A 83 -4.50 8.21 7.60
N PHE A 84 -4.85 7.43 6.56
CA PHE A 84 -5.19 7.90 5.22
C PHE A 84 -6.63 7.53 4.82
N ALA A 85 -7.51 7.31 5.82
CA ALA A 85 -8.89 6.85 5.61
C ALA A 85 -9.70 7.76 4.68
N GLU A 86 -9.31 9.03 4.52
CA GLU A 86 -9.92 9.96 3.58
C GLU A 86 -9.81 9.52 2.12
N LEU A 87 -8.88 8.62 1.78
CA LEU A 87 -8.78 8.03 0.43
C LEU A 87 -9.86 6.98 0.17
N ASP A 88 -10.36 6.32 1.21
CA ASP A 88 -11.41 5.31 1.12
C ASP A 88 -12.82 5.92 1.12
N ASP A 89 -12.96 7.16 1.59
CA ASP A 89 -14.21 7.91 1.49
C ASP A 89 -14.57 8.14 0.01
N PRO A 90 -15.72 7.62 -0.47
CA PRO A 90 -16.14 7.81 -1.86
C PRO A 90 -16.47 9.28 -2.20
N ARG A 91 -16.67 10.16 -1.22
CA ARG A 91 -17.06 11.57 -1.40
C ARG A 91 -18.26 11.73 -2.32
N GLY A 92 -19.24 10.85 -2.17
CA GLY A 92 -20.42 10.80 -3.04
C GLY A 92 -20.12 10.49 -4.52
N GLY A 93 -18.94 9.93 -4.83
CA GLY A 93 -18.47 9.69 -6.19
C GLY A 93 -17.83 10.90 -6.86
N ALA A 94 -17.53 11.97 -6.11
CA ALA A 94 -17.05 13.24 -6.65
C ALA A 94 -15.52 13.37 -6.71
N TRP A 95 -14.77 12.27 -6.61
CA TRP A 95 -13.33 12.30 -6.86
C TRP A 95 -13.05 12.76 -8.30
N PRO A 96 -12.15 13.74 -8.52
CA PRO A 96 -11.74 14.12 -9.86
C PRO A 96 -11.19 12.92 -10.64
N ALA A 97 -11.64 12.76 -11.89
CA ALA A 97 -11.25 11.65 -12.76
C ALA A 97 -10.47 12.15 -13.98
N SER A 98 -9.47 11.38 -14.40
CA SER A 98 -8.80 11.60 -15.69
C SER A 98 -9.62 10.96 -16.80
N ALA A 99 -9.90 11.71 -17.87
CA ALA A 99 -10.52 11.15 -19.06
C ALA A 99 -9.55 10.19 -19.75
N VAL A 100 -10.01 8.96 -19.98
CA VAL A 100 -9.29 7.92 -20.73
C VAL A 100 -10.25 7.31 -21.75
N GLN A 101 -9.71 6.81 -22.85
CA GLN A 101 -10.50 6.19 -23.93
C GLN A 101 -10.24 4.69 -23.94
N ALA A 102 -11.31 3.90 -23.92
CA ALA A 102 -11.21 2.44 -23.99
C ALA A 102 -10.50 2.02 -25.29
N GLY A 103 -9.58 1.06 -25.19
CA GLY A 103 -8.81 0.55 -26.32
C GLY A 103 -7.67 1.44 -26.82
N GLN A 104 -7.54 2.69 -26.33
CA GLN A 104 -6.36 3.50 -26.62
C GLN A 104 -5.16 3.08 -25.77
N SER A 105 -3.97 3.17 -26.36
CA SER A 105 -2.72 3.10 -25.61
C SER A 105 -2.64 4.27 -24.62
N HIS A 106 -2.35 3.95 -23.37
CA HIS A 106 -2.14 4.93 -22.31
C HIS A 106 -0.84 4.63 -21.56
N THR A 107 -0.04 5.66 -21.29
CA THR A 107 1.18 5.53 -20.50
C THR A 107 0.87 5.75 -19.04
N PHE A 108 0.86 4.66 -18.27
CA PHE A 108 0.82 4.73 -16.82
C PHE A 108 2.17 5.20 -16.28
N ARG A 109 2.15 6.20 -15.40
CA ARG A 109 3.38 6.78 -14.83
C ARG A 109 3.33 6.80 -13.31
N TRP A 110 4.36 6.21 -12.72
CA TRP A 110 4.69 6.34 -11.31
C TRP A 110 5.79 7.39 -11.10
N ARG A 111 5.63 8.22 -10.08
CA ARG A 111 6.74 8.97 -9.49
C ARG A 111 7.22 8.21 -8.27
N ILE A 112 8.45 7.72 -8.34
CA ILE A 112 9.06 6.91 -7.27
C ILE A 112 10.05 7.79 -6.51
N THR A 113 9.79 8.01 -5.22
CA THR A 113 10.66 8.80 -4.32
C THR A 113 11.65 7.92 -3.55
N ALA A 114 11.30 6.65 -3.32
CA ALA A 114 12.24 5.62 -2.83
C ALA A 114 12.17 4.38 -3.74
N ARG A 115 13.32 3.97 -4.29
CA ARG A 115 13.40 2.88 -5.27
C ARG A 115 13.66 1.55 -4.57
N HIS A 116 12.68 0.67 -4.59
CA HIS A 116 12.78 -0.69 -4.03
C HIS A 116 12.90 -1.73 -5.14
N ALA A 117 13.51 -2.88 -4.84
CA ALA A 117 13.35 -4.07 -5.68
C ALA A 117 11.85 -4.36 -5.81
N THR A 118 11.37 -4.53 -7.04
CA THR A 118 9.95 -4.50 -7.36
C THR A 118 9.59 -5.78 -8.11
N THR A 119 8.69 -6.58 -7.55
CA THR A 119 8.22 -7.81 -8.21
C THR A 119 7.45 -7.49 -9.49
N ASP A 120 6.39 -6.68 -9.39
CA ASP A 120 5.54 -6.31 -10.51
C ASP A 120 4.80 -4.98 -10.25
N PHE A 121 4.17 -4.47 -11.30
CA PHE A 121 3.08 -3.51 -11.23
C PHE A 121 1.81 -4.14 -11.83
N ARG A 122 0.67 -4.01 -11.14
CA ARG A 122 -0.62 -4.57 -11.58
C ARG A 122 -1.69 -3.49 -11.56
N TYR A 123 -2.50 -3.45 -12.62
CA TYR A 123 -3.56 -2.45 -12.81
C TYR A 123 -4.91 -3.17 -12.92
N TYR A 124 -5.85 -2.73 -12.08
CA TYR A 124 -7.23 -3.23 -12.04
C TYR A 124 -8.18 -2.13 -12.44
N VAL A 125 -9.36 -2.52 -12.92
CA VAL A 125 -10.45 -1.61 -13.28
C VAL A 125 -11.73 -2.08 -12.62
N THR A 126 -12.63 -1.15 -12.30
CA THR A 126 -13.96 -1.47 -11.81
C THR A 126 -14.81 -2.12 -12.89
N LYS A 127 -15.74 -2.99 -12.49
CA LYS A 127 -16.76 -3.56 -13.36
C LYS A 127 -17.72 -2.49 -13.87
N ASP A 128 -18.36 -2.76 -15.00
CA ASP A 128 -19.50 -1.97 -15.46
C ASP A 128 -20.61 -1.93 -14.41
N GLY A 129 -21.21 -0.75 -14.21
CA GLY A 129 -22.25 -0.54 -13.21
C GLY A 129 -21.75 -0.36 -11.76
N TYR A 130 -20.43 -0.32 -11.53
CA TYR A 130 -19.86 0.09 -10.24
C TYR A 130 -20.45 1.42 -9.76
N ASN A 131 -20.77 1.50 -8.47
CA ASN A 131 -21.31 2.71 -7.85
C ASN A 131 -20.18 3.52 -7.17
N PRO A 132 -19.80 4.69 -7.73
CA PRO A 132 -18.70 5.49 -7.19
C PRO A 132 -19.00 6.17 -5.86
N ALA A 133 -20.26 6.18 -5.42
CA ALA A 133 -20.67 6.75 -4.14
C ALA A 133 -20.53 5.75 -2.98
N LYS A 134 -20.01 4.53 -3.20
CA LYS A 134 -19.80 3.51 -2.16
C LYS A 134 -18.31 3.20 -1.96
N PRO A 135 -17.89 2.77 -0.75
CA PRO A 135 -16.53 2.30 -0.52
C PRO A 135 -16.16 1.15 -1.47
N LEU A 136 -14.94 1.19 -2.03
CA LEU A 136 -14.47 0.21 -3.00
C LEU A 136 -14.22 -1.16 -2.35
N THR A 137 -14.74 -2.21 -2.96
CA THR A 137 -14.55 -3.60 -2.55
C THR A 137 -13.98 -4.44 -3.69
N ARG A 138 -13.52 -5.65 -3.41
CA ARG A 138 -13.15 -6.63 -4.45
C ARG A 138 -14.30 -6.96 -5.39
N ALA A 139 -15.54 -6.91 -4.92
CA ALA A 139 -16.72 -7.22 -5.74
C ALA A 139 -16.91 -6.19 -6.87
N ASP A 140 -16.43 -4.96 -6.66
CA ASP A 140 -16.52 -3.86 -7.62
C ASP A 140 -15.44 -3.90 -8.70
N LEU A 141 -14.38 -4.70 -8.54
CA LEU A 141 -13.24 -4.78 -9.44
C LEU A 141 -13.31 -6.01 -10.34
N GLU A 142 -12.80 -5.87 -11.56
CA GLU A 142 -12.50 -7.04 -12.40
C GLU A 142 -11.52 -7.95 -11.64
N PRO A 143 -11.78 -9.27 -11.57
CA PRO A 143 -11.02 -10.18 -10.70
C PRO A 143 -9.57 -10.37 -11.16
N GLN A 144 -9.27 -10.06 -12.43
CA GLN A 144 -7.93 -10.12 -13.00
C GLN A 144 -7.45 -8.71 -13.36
N PRO A 145 -6.17 -8.38 -13.16
CA PRO A 145 -5.62 -7.12 -13.64
C PRO A 145 -5.65 -7.09 -15.17
N PHE A 146 -6.05 -5.96 -15.76
CA PHE A 146 -6.04 -5.80 -17.21
C PHE A 146 -4.61 -5.55 -17.76
N LEU A 147 -3.68 -5.15 -16.89
CA LEU A 147 -2.27 -4.99 -17.21
C LEU A 147 -1.42 -5.47 -16.03
N THR A 148 -0.46 -6.34 -16.32
CA THR A 148 0.61 -6.74 -15.39
C THR A 148 1.95 -6.47 -16.06
N VAL A 149 2.83 -5.76 -15.35
CA VAL A 149 4.20 -5.48 -15.78
C VAL A 149 5.14 -6.13 -14.76
N PRO A 150 5.66 -7.34 -15.05
CA PRO A 150 6.71 -7.94 -14.24
C PRO A 150 7.96 -7.06 -14.26
N PHE A 151 8.65 -6.91 -13.14
CA PHE A 151 9.82 -6.02 -13.05
C PHE A 151 11.08 -6.74 -12.56
N GLY A 152 10.98 -7.72 -11.66
CA GLY A 152 12.11 -8.55 -11.22
C GLY A 152 12.10 -8.88 -9.74
#